data_AF-A0A7C4MT37-F1
#
_entry.id   AF-A0A7C4MT37-F1
#
_cell.length_a   1.000
_cell.length_b   1.000
_cell.length_c   1.000
_cell.angle_alpha   90.00
_cell.angle_beta   90.00
_cell.angle_gamma   90.00
#
_symmetry.space_group_name_H-M   'P 1'
#
loop_
_entity.id
_entity.type
_entity.pdbx_description
1 polymer ?
#
loop_
_entity_poly.entity_id
_entity_poly.type
_entity_poly.pdbx_seq_one_letter_code
_entity_poly.pdbx_strand_id
1 'polypeptide(L)'
;MQLRRFAAVWTALLIALSIGDASAASAGRWFRPSGAAAKQEAASPSFLLPKRNASPGSGRADGATRLGPLSDLPAEGTAQVRISPRWHEVDEVLARGRQLEAERRWAEALSHYEDAIRAYPGSPSLQQRYAVARQYFDLNRRYADRSFCSQLVEMGFAGALDAYAAILLKIQTFYVDEPNWRYLVDHGTFALHVALTEPAFLKRHRIAAPTGEITDCIDQLKRLTAARSVANRHQAREAVAEAAAVVSQRFGISPSAVVMEYLAGACNALDPYSAFLTPDQLQDVYGQIEGNFVGLGVELKAQDGLLTIVRVISGSPAEKAGLRAGEQIVSVDGQDTRSLSADEAANLLQGAEGSTVVLTVSRPGETPREVSAVRRRVEVPSIDVATMLDREEGIAYLRLTCFQKTTCYDLDRALWKLHAEGMRRLIIDLRGNPGGLLTTSVEAADRFLDRGVIVSTRGRSTQEDFTYVAHAEGTWRVPLVVLIDGNSASAAEIFAGAIADHQRGLVIGQRSYGKGSVQGIFTIETISAGLRLTTAKFYSPKGRPYANQGVEPHQVVQATLKPVVPSPVAAAELTPLTPPANQGGATGVDCENDPVLAAALRSIRQGADLRQNITAERRPGVVAATRNA
;
A
#
# COMPACT_ATOMS: atom_id res chain seq x y z
N MET A 1 9.48 12.61 17.01
CA MET A 1 8.75 11.35 16.80
C MET A 1 8.75 10.99 15.31
N GLN A 2 9.46 9.93 14.90
CA GLN A 2 9.57 9.47 13.50
C GLN A 2 8.90 8.10 13.29
N LEU A 3 7.80 7.83 14.00
CA LEU A 3 7.28 6.48 14.27
C LEU A 3 6.50 5.81 13.11
N ARG A 4 6.75 6.17 11.85
CA ARG A 4 6.02 5.65 10.67
C ARG A 4 6.85 5.40 9.40
N ARG A 5 8.18 5.59 9.40
CA ARG A 5 8.99 5.57 8.16
C ARG A 5 9.68 4.26 7.77
N PHE A 6 9.50 3.18 8.54
CA PHE A 6 10.10 1.87 8.24
C PHE A 6 9.14 0.70 8.53
N ALA A 7 7.97 0.71 7.89
CA ALA A 7 7.43 -0.54 7.38
C ALA A 7 8.16 -0.80 6.06
N ALA A 8 9.09 -1.76 6.05
CA ALA A 8 10.07 -1.94 4.98
C ALA A 8 9.43 -2.27 3.62
N VAL A 9 10.10 -1.86 2.54
CA VAL A 9 9.86 -2.28 1.15
C VAL A 9 8.39 -2.39 0.72
N TRP A 10 7.88 -1.28 0.20
CA TRP A 10 7.26 -1.23 -1.13
C TRP A 10 6.42 -2.41 -1.67
N THR A 11 5.22 -2.07 -2.12
CA THR A 11 4.35 -2.89 -2.98
C THR A 11 3.80 -4.20 -2.41
N ALA A 12 4.19 -4.58 -1.18
CA ALA A 12 3.78 -5.76 -0.44
C ALA A 12 2.35 -5.66 0.15
N LEU A 13 1.34 -5.84 -0.71
CA LEU A 13 -0.08 -6.08 -0.40
C LEU A 13 -0.93 -4.97 0.28
N LEU A 14 -0.98 -3.78 -0.31
CA LEU A 14 -2.25 -3.04 -0.38
C LEU A 14 -3.20 -3.74 -1.37
N ILE A 15 -3.85 -4.85 -0.99
CA ILE A 15 -4.78 -5.59 -1.88
C ILE A 15 -6.08 -5.98 -1.15
N ALA A 16 -7.16 -6.16 -1.93
CA ALA A 16 -8.30 -7.01 -1.58
C ALA A 16 -8.28 -8.14 -2.62
N LEU A 17 -7.88 -9.36 -2.24
CA LEU A 17 -7.58 -10.42 -3.21
C LEU A 17 -8.82 -11.26 -3.55
N SER A 18 -8.98 -11.51 -4.84
CA SER A 18 -9.75 -12.64 -5.39
C SER A 18 -8.78 -13.75 -5.79
N ILE A 19 -9.05 -15.00 -5.37
CA ILE A 19 -8.31 -16.19 -5.84
C ILE A 19 -9.14 -16.80 -6.98
N GLY A 20 -8.88 -16.33 -8.20
CA GLY A 20 -9.50 -16.88 -9.42
C GLY A 20 -8.89 -18.22 -9.78
N ASP A 21 -9.55 -19.31 -9.38
CA ASP A 21 -9.07 -20.68 -9.60
C ASP A 21 -9.15 -21.08 -11.09
N ALA A 22 -8.04 -20.88 -11.80
CA ALA A 22 -7.96 -21.05 -13.26
C ALA A 22 -7.71 -22.50 -13.71
N SER A 23 -7.60 -23.46 -12.78
CA SER A 23 -7.26 -24.87 -13.04
C SER A 23 -8.28 -25.86 -12.43
N ALA A 24 -9.57 -25.62 -12.66
CA ALA A 24 -10.66 -26.47 -12.13
C ALA A 24 -11.23 -27.47 -13.15
N ALA A 25 -10.36 -28.17 -13.88
CA ALA A 25 -10.76 -29.41 -14.57
C ALA A 25 -10.66 -30.58 -13.60
N SER A 26 -11.73 -31.38 -13.45
CA SER A 26 -11.79 -32.65 -12.71
C SER A 26 -11.78 -32.66 -11.16
N ALA A 27 -12.58 -31.81 -10.51
CA ALA A 27 -13.24 -32.15 -9.21
C ALA A 27 -14.48 -31.25 -8.99
N GLY A 28 -15.55 -31.66 -8.28
CA GLY A 28 -15.83 -32.97 -7.69
C GLY A 28 -17.26 -33.15 -7.12
N ARG A 29 -18.23 -32.27 -7.47
CA ARG A 29 -19.53 -32.02 -6.82
C ARG A 29 -19.43 -31.42 -5.41
N TRP A 30 -20.35 -30.50 -5.07
CA TRP A 30 -21.33 -30.58 -3.97
C TRP A 30 -22.21 -29.32 -3.98
N PHE A 31 -23.50 -29.48 -3.65
CA PHE A 31 -24.56 -28.46 -3.50
C PHE A 31 -24.97 -27.53 -4.68
N ARG A 32 -26.30 -27.40 -4.82
CA ARG A 32 -27.06 -26.37 -5.55
C ARG A 32 -28.12 -25.80 -4.60
N PRO A 33 -28.52 -24.54 -4.76
CA PRO A 33 -29.94 -24.19 -4.99
C PRO A 33 -30.08 -23.41 -6.32
N SER A 34 -31.05 -23.66 -7.23
CA SER A 34 -32.47 -23.26 -7.17
C SER A 34 -32.71 -21.83 -6.67
N GLY A 35 -33.29 -20.88 -7.43
CA GLY A 35 -33.79 -20.93 -8.80
C GLY A 35 -35.16 -20.24 -8.94
N ALA A 36 -35.16 -18.94 -9.21
CA ALA A 36 -36.34 -18.16 -9.59
C ALA A 36 -35.92 -17.01 -10.51
N ALA A 37 -36.77 -16.65 -11.48
CA ALA A 37 -36.47 -15.60 -12.46
C ALA A 37 -37.52 -14.49 -12.43
N ALA A 38 -37.08 -13.25 -12.68
CA ALA A 38 -37.95 -12.10 -12.92
C ALA A 38 -37.49 -11.37 -14.20
N LYS A 39 -38.45 -10.88 -14.98
CA LYS A 39 -38.23 -10.07 -16.20
C LYS A 39 -38.49 -8.59 -15.91
N GLN A 40 -38.32 -7.76 -16.96
CA GLN A 40 -38.74 -6.36 -17.14
C GLN A 40 -37.70 -5.29 -16.76
N GLU A 41 -37.64 -4.15 -17.46
CA GLU A 41 -37.89 -3.87 -18.89
C GLU A 41 -37.18 -2.56 -19.26
N ALA A 42 -36.97 -2.28 -20.56
CA ALA A 42 -36.15 -1.13 -20.99
C ALA A 42 -37.00 0.10 -21.34
N ALA A 43 -36.54 1.30 -20.96
CA ALA A 43 -37.03 2.58 -21.49
C ALA A 43 -35.92 3.64 -21.47
N SER A 44 -35.75 4.32 -22.61
CA SER A 44 -34.94 5.55 -22.76
C SER A 44 -35.85 6.72 -23.09
N PRO A 45 -35.39 7.96 -22.89
CA PRO A 45 -35.50 8.92 -23.99
C PRO A 45 -34.21 9.74 -24.22
N SER A 46 -34.17 10.44 -25.37
CA SER A 46 -33.00 11.15 -25.90
C SER A 46 -33.29 12.65 -26.11
N PHE A 47 -32.28 13.40 -26.58
CA PHE A 47 -32.32 14.81 -27.04
C PHE A 47 -32.34 15.88 -25.92
N LEU A 48 -31.88 17.14 -26.14
CA LEU A 48 -31.43 17.83 -27.37
C LEU A 48 -30.31 18.86 -27.07
N LEU A 49 -29.48 19.21 -28.06
CA LEU A 49 -28.46 20.28 -28.02
C LEU A 49 -28.81 21.46 -28.94
N PRO A 50 -28.42 22.70 -28.59
CA PRO A 50 -28.11 23.76 -29.55
C PRO A 50 -26.61 24.12 -29.58
N LYS A 51 -26.18 24.89 -30.59
CA LYS A 51 -24.77 25.23 -30.89
C LYS A 51 -24.55 26.75 -31.01
N ARG A 52 -23.39 27.24 -30.55
CA ARG A 52 -22.65 28.45 -31.07
C ARG A 52 -23.41 29.80 -30.96
N ASN A 53 -22.81 30.99 -31.10
CA ASN A 53 -21.49 31.36 -31.63
C ASN A 53 -20.98 32.72 -31.04
N ALA A 54 -19.75 33.10 -31.44
CA ALA A 54 -19.22 34.47 -31.56
C ALA A 54 -18.63 35.24 -30.34
N SER A 55 -17.56 35.97 -30.67
CA SER A 55 -16.88 37.10 -30.00
C SER A 55 -16.76 38.23 -31.08
N PRO A 56 -16.02 39.36 -30.97
CA PRO A 56 -15.06 39.82 -29.93
C PRO A 56 -15.17 41.31 -29.52
N GLY A 57 -14.22 41.78 -28.70
CA GLY A 57 -13.90 43.20 -28.43
C GLY A 57 -13.15 43.34 -27.09
N SER A 58 -11.84 43.56 -27.02
CA SER A 58 -11.01 44.72 -27.43
C SER A 58 -10.98 45.86 -26.40
N GLY A 59 -9.93 45.89 -25.58
CA GLY A 59 -9.58 46.98 -24.65
C GLY A 59 -8.11 46.83 -24.21
N ARG A 60 -7.38 47.94 -24.12
CA ARG A 60 -5.92 47.98 -23.88
C ARG A 60 -5.57 49.17 -22.96
N ALA A 61 -4.29 49.29 -22.62
CA ALA A 61 -3.63 50.38 -21.87
C ALA A 61 -3.67 50.30 -20.33
N ASP A 62 -2.64 50.70 -19.58
CA ASP A 62 -1.21 50.84 -19.95
C ASP A 62 -0.30 50.93 -18.70
N GLY A 63 1.01 50.67 -18.88
CA GLY A 63 2.09 51.19 -18.02
C GLY A 63 2.48 50.41 -16.74
N ALA A 64 3.66 50.64 -16.17
CA ALA A 64 4.98 50.12 -16.57
C ALA A 64 6.10 50.65 -15.63
N THR A 65 7.14 49.85 -15.34
CA THR A 65 8.47 50.24 -14.75
C THR A 65 8.49 50.81 -13.30
N ARG A 66 9.57 50.77 -12.48
CA ARG A 66 10.96 50.22 -12.59
C ARG A 66 11.65 49.99 -11.20
N LEU A 67 12.36 48.85 -11.07
CA LEU A 67 13.65 48.53 -10.39
C LEU A 67 14.26 49.36 -9.19
N GLY A 68 14.40 48.70 -8.02
CA GLY A 68 15.61 48.58 -7.13
C GLY A 68 16.24 49.81 -6.42
N PRO A 69 17.33 49.66 -5.60
CA PRO A 69 18.01 48.44 -5.09
C PRO A 69 18.38 48.44 -3.56
N LEU A 70 19.01 47.34 -3.06
CA LEU A 70 20.00 47.14 -1.95
C LEU A 70 19.97 48.00 -0.65
N SER A 71 20.26 47.50 0.57
CA SER A 71 20.93 46.24 1.04
C SER A 71 20.20 45.65 2.29
N ASP A 72 20.71 44.98 3.35
CA ASP A 72 22.06 44.59 3.85
C ASP A 72 22.03 43.41 4.89
N LEU A 73 23.18 43.06 5.51
CA LEU A 73 23.41 41.96 6.50
C LEU A 73 24.46 42.36 7.59
N PRO A 74 24.75 41.57 8.65
CA PRO A 74 24.14 40.31 9.14
C PRO A 74 23.70 40.34 10.64
N ALA A 75 23.09 39.25 11.11
CA ALA A 75 23.07 38.85 12.53
C ALA A 75 22.98 37.31 12.65
N GLU A 76 23.72 36.71 13.59
CA GLU A 76 23.83 35.24 13.72
C GLU A 76 22.82 34.63 14.71
N GLY A 77 22.67 33.31 14.67
CA GLY A 77 22.68 32.57 15.95
C GLY A 77 21.35 32.08 16.56
N THR A 78 20.28 31.82 15.80
CA THR A 78 19.22 30.91 16.29
C THR A 78 18.93 29.77 15.31
N ALA A 79 19.25 28.54 15.73
CA ALA A 79 18.94 27.33 14.98
C ALA A 79 17.43 27.00 15.11
N GLN A 80 16.61 27.62 14.26
CA GLN A 80 15.17 27.33 14.21
C GLN A 80 14.95 25.86 13.82
N VAL A 81 14.53 25.06 14.79
CA VAL A 81 14.05 23.68 14.57
C VAL A 81 12.79 23.76 13.73
N ARG A 82 12.94 23.57 12.41
CA ARG A 82 11.81 23.58 11.46
C ARG A 82 10.89 22.40 11.73
N ILE A 83 9.79 22.71 12.43
CA ILE A 83 8.61 21.85 12.54
C ILE A 83 8.15 21.46 11.12
N SER A 84 7.71 20.22 10.95
CA SER A 84 7.32 19.67 9.63
C SER A 84 6.31 20.59 8.93
N PRO A 85 6.50 20.90 7.64
CA PRO A 85 5.57 21.75 6.92
C PRO A 85 4.21 21.06 6.83
N ARG A 86 3.17 21.75 7.32
CA ARG A 86 2.00 21.89 6.46
C ARG A 86 2.52 22.63 5.24
N TRP A 87 2.59 21.96 4.10
CA TRP A 87 2.92 22.60 2.84
C TRP A 87 1.92 23.73 2.61
N HIS A 88 2.41 24.93 2.32
CA HIS A 88 1.51 26.07 2.06
C HIS A 88 1.10 26.06 0.59
N GLU A 89 2.01 25.63 -0.30
CA GLU A 89 1.79 25.60 -1.74
C GLU A 89 2.29 24.30 -2.40
N VAL A 90 1.65 23.92 -3.51
CA VAL A 90 1.99 22.71 -4.28
C VAL A 90 3.40 22.78 -4.88
N ASP A 91 3.94 23.97 -5.12
CA ASP A 91 5.29 24.13 -5.68
C ASP A 91 6.41 23.83 -4.67
N GLU A 92 6.19 24.03 -3.36
CA GLU A 92 7.12 23.57 -2.31
C GLU A 92 7.26 22.04 -2.35
N VAL A 93 6.12 21.35 -2.46
CA VAL A 93 6.04 19.90 -2.60
C VAL A 93 6.76 19.45 -3.86
N LEU A 94 6.46 20.06 -5.00
CA LEU A 94 7.08 19.69 -6.28
C LEU A 94 8.59 19.95 -6.25
N ALA A 95 9.06 21.01 -5.59
CA ALA A 95 10.48 21.29 -5.41
C ALA A 95 11.18 20.21 -4.57
N ARG A 96 10.64 19.84 -3.40
CA ARG A 96 11.23 18.78 -2.56
C ARG A 96 11.18 17.41 -3.23
N GLY A 97 10.11 17.12 -3.97
CA GLY A 97 10.00 15.89 -4.77
C GLY A 97 11.06 15.83 -5.87
N ARG A 98 11.22 16.91 -6.67
CA ARG A 98 12.26 17.01 -7.70
C ARG A 98 13.68 16.89 -7.13
N GLN A 99 13.92 17.34 -5.91
CA GLN A 99 15.18 17.11 -5.21
C GLN A 99 15.41 15.61 -4.92
N LEU A 100 14.41 14.90 -4.40
CA LEU A 100 14.49 13.45 -4.15
C LEU A 100 14.70 12.65 -5.45
N GLU A 101 14.05 13.06 -6.55
CA GLU A 101 14.26 12.49 -7.88
C GLU A 101 15.69 12.73 -8.41
N ALA A 102 16.25 13.94 -8.23
CA ALA A 102 17.62 14.26 -8.61
C ALA A 102 18.66 13.52 -7.75
N GLU A 103 18.35 13.31 -6.46
CA GLU A 103 19.10 12.43 -5.54
C GLU A 103 18.88 10.93 -5.83
N ARG A 104 18.05 10.57 -6.82
CA ARG A 104 17.67 9.18 -7.22
C ARG A 104 17.00 8.37 -6.09
N ARG A 105 16.45 9.05 -5.10
CA ARG A 105 15.75 8.47 -3.92
C ARG A 105 14.29 8.16 -4.26
N TRP A 106 14.08 7.34 -5.28
CA TRP A 106 12.76 7.11 -5.90
C TRP A 106 11.68 6.64 -4.92
N ALA A 107 12.04 5.83 -3.93
CA ALA A 107 11.14 5.39 -2.87
C ALA A 107 10.63 6.55 -1.98
N GLU A 108 11.53 7.43 -1.54
CA GLU A 108 11.17 8.60 -0.75
C GLU A 108 10.42 9.65 -1.59
N ALA A 109 10.82 9.84 -2.85
CA ALA A 109 10.12 10.71 -3.79
C ALA A 109 8.65 10.30 -3.91
N LEU A 110 8.36 9.00 -3.95
CA LEU A 110 7.00 8.50 -4.03
C LEU A 110 6.20 8.56 -2.74
N SER A 111 6.77 8.20 -1.58
CA SER A 111 6.08 8.43 -0.30
C SER A 111 5.72 9.91 -0.14
N HIS A 112 6.62 10.82 -0.53
CA HIS A 112 6.39 12.26 -0.55
C HIS A 112 5.28 12.69 -1.54
N TYR A 113 5.28 12.16 -2.77
CA TYR A 113 4.22 12.47 -3.74
C TYR A 113 2.86 11.85 -3.38
N GLU A 114 2.83 10.68 -2.75
CA GLU A 114 1.58 10.05 -2.30
C GLU A 114 0.94 10.84 -1.17
N ASP A 115 1.70 11.18 -0.12
CA ASP A 115 1.23 12.05 0.97
C ASP A 115 0.76 13.42 0.45
N ALA A 116 1.43 13.95 -0.58
CA ALA A 116 0.99 15.17 -1.24
C ALA A 116 -0.29 14.99 -2.08
N ILE A 117 -0.49 13.86 -2.76
CA ILE A 117 -1.73 13.57 -3.50
C ILE A 117 -2.90 13.40 -2.52
N ARG A 118 -2.67 12.84 -1.32
CA ARG A 118 -3.68 12.80 -0.24
C ARG A 118 -4.10 14.21 0.22
N ALA A 119 -3.16 15.17 0.25
CA ALA A 119 -3.43 16.57 0.60
C ALA A 119 -4.01 17.40 -0.56
N TYR A 120 -3.61 17.13 -1.80
CA TYR A 120 -3.96 17.90 -3.01
C TYR A 120 -4.42 16.97 -4.16
N PRO A 121 -5.52 16.20 -3.99
CA PRO A 121 -5.88 15.09 -4.91
C PRO A 121 -6.20 15.53 -6.33
N GLY A 122 -6.60 16.79 -6.52
CA GLY A 122 -6.89 17.36 -7.84
C GLY A 122 -5.68 17.89 -8.63
N SER A 123 -4.44 17.71 -8.13
CA SER A 123 -3.23 18.26 -8.77
C SER A 123 -2.65 17.34 -9.86
N PRO A 124 -2.72 17.69 -11.16
CA PRO A 124 -2.22 16.82 -12.23
C PRO A 124 -0.70 16.74 -12.26
N SER A 125 0.00 17.79 -11.80
CA SER A 125 1.47 17.82 -11.74
C SER A 125 2.02 16.87 -10.68
N LEU A 126 1.35 16.73 -9.52
CA LEU A 126 1.71 15.72 -8.51
C LEU A 126 1.45 14.30 -9.03
N GLN A 127 0.30 14.06 -9.67
CA GLN A 127 -0.01 12.77 -10.31
C GLN A 127 1.01 12.41 -11.39
N GLN A 128 1.44 13.38 -12.21
CA GLN A 128 2.47 13.18 -13.23
C GLN A 128 3.84 12.84 -12.62
N ARG A 129 4.29 13.55 -11.57
CA ARG A 129 5.57 13.21 -10.91
C ARG A 129 5.52 11.86 -10.19
N TYR A 130 4.39 11.52 -9.57
CA TYR A 130 4.15 10.18 -9.02
C TYR A 130 4.30 9.11 -10.12
N ALA A 131 3.66 9.27 -11.28
CA ALA A 131 3.82 8.31 -12.39
C ALA A 131 5.28 8.17 -12.87
N VAL A 132 6.04 9.27 -12.92
CA VAL A 132 7.47 9.24 -13.27
C VAL A 132 8.30 8.51 -12.21
N ALA A 133 8.22 8.94 -10.94
CA ALA A 133 9.02 8.38 -9.86
C ALA A 133 8.70 6.88 -9.61
N ARG A 134 7.45 6.45 -9.85
CA ARG A 134 7.07 5.03 -9.88
C ARG A 134 7.81 4.26 -10.95
N GLN A 135 7.83 4.76 -12.19
CA GLN A 135 8.46 4.02 -13.28
C GLN A 135 9.97 3.83 -13.05
N TYR A 136 10.65 4.80 -12.43
CA TYR A 136 12.05 4.65 -12.00
C TYR A 136 12.23 3.66 -10.83
N PHE A 137 11.33 3.61 -9.85
CA PHE A 137 11.42 2.62 -8.78
C PHE A 137 11.12 1.20 -9.28
N ASP A 138 10.00 1.00 -9.99
CA ASP A 138 9.57 -0.31 -10.50
C ASP A 138 10.59 -0.90 -11.48
N LEU A 139 11.34 -0.04 -12.19
CA LEU A 139 12.52 -0.42 -12.95
C LEU A 139 13.67 -0.87 -12.04
N ASN A 140 14.09 -0.04 -11.09
CA ASN A 140 15.24 -0.35 -10.23
C ASN A 140 15.01 -1.59 -9.36
N ARG A 141 13.82 -1.78 -8.75
CA ARG A 141 13.49 -3.01 -8.01
C ARG A 141 13.57 -4.24 -8.91
N ARG A 142 13.09 -4.15 -10.15
CA ARG A 142 13.09 -5.23 -11.14
C ARG A 142 14.49 -5.57 -11.68
N TYR A 143 15.43 -4.64 -11.74
CA TYR A 143 16.83 -4.91 -12.10
C TYR A 143 17.75 -5.19 -10.90
N ALA A 144 17.29 -4.96 -9.67
CA ALA A 144 17.93 -5.49 -8.45
C ALA A 144 17.56 -6.96 -8.20
N ASP A 145 16.34 -7.36 -8.59
CA ASP A 145 15.85 -8.74 -8.55
C ASP A 145 16.74 -9.69 -9.39
N ARG A 146 17.26 -10.73 -8.74
CA ARG A 146 18.16 -11.72 -9.36
C ARG A 146 17.41 -12.75 -10.18
N SER A 147 16.21 -13.17 -9.75
CA SER A 147 15.38 -14.13 -10.46
C SER A 147 14.95 -13.61 -11.84
N PHE A 148 14.47 -12.37 -11.92
CA PHE A 148 14.16 -11.67 -13.17
C PHE A 148 15.42 -11.48 -14.01
N CYS A 149 16.54 -11.06 -13.39
CA CYS A 149 17.78 -10.83 -14.12
C CYS A 149 18.34 -12.10 -14.76
N SER A 150 18.21 -13.28 -14.14
CA SER A 150 18.60 -14.57 -14.73
C SER A 150 17.62 -14.98 -15.83
N GLN A 151 16.32 -14.97 -15.54
CA GLN A 151 15.28 -15.31 -16.49
C GLN A 151 15.36 -14.47 -17.78
N LEU A 152 15.70 -13.18 -17.68
CA LEU A 152 15.87 -12.28 -18.84
C LEU A 152 17.07 -12.65 -19.74
N VAL A 153 18.08 -13.35 -19.22
CA VAL A 153 19.22 -13.85 -20.02
C VAL A 153 18.84 -15.13 -20.76
N GLU A 154 18.02 -15.99 -20.14
CA GLU A 154 17.52 -17.24 -20.72
C GLU A 154 16.38 -17.03 -21.73
N MET A 155 15.64 -15.92 -21.59
CA MET A 155 14.46 -15.60 -22.39
C MET A 155 14.78 -15.11 -23.81
N GLY A 156 14.63 -16.00 -24.79
CA GLY A 156 14.61 -15.65 -26.21
C GLY A 156 13.44 -14.72 -26.59
N PHE A 157 13.62 -13.94 -27.66
CA PHE A 157 12.70 -12.86 -28.09
C PHE A 157 11.24 -13.32 -28.29
N ALA A 158 11.03 -14.53 -28.81
CA ALA A 158 9.69 -15.11 -28.96
C ALA A 158 8.98 -15.28 -27.60
N GLY A 159 9.68 -15.87 -26.61
CA GLY A 159 9.13 -16.04 -25.25
C GLY A 159 8.77 -14.72 -24.58
N ALA A 160 9.55 -13.66 -24.80
CA ALA A 160 9.22 -12.32 -24.32
C ALA A 160 7.94 -11.78 -24.97
N LEU A 161 7.79 -11.91 -26.30
CA LEU A 161 6.58 -11.49 -27.03
C LEU A 161 5.35 -12.34 -26.67
N ASP A 162 5.54 -13.58 -26.24
CA ASP A 162 4.45 -14.48 -25.85
C ASP A 162 4.03 -14.27 -24.38
N ALA A 163 4.98 -13.95 -23.48
CA ALA A 163 4.67 -13.41 -22.16
C ALA A 163 3.90 -12.08 -22.25
N TYR A 164 4.29 -11.19 -23.16
CA TYR A 164 3.54 -9.96 -23.43
C TYR A 164 2.14 -10.26 -24.00
N ALA A 165 2.02 -11.19 -24.95
CA ALA A 165 0.73 -11.62 -25.49
C ALA A 165 -0.21 -12.22 -24.42
N ALA A 166 0.35 -12.98 -23.47
CA ALA A 166 -0.38 -13.55 -22.34
C ALA A 166 -0.87 -12.46 -21.37
N ILE A 167 -0.02 -11.49 -21.02
CA ILE A 167 -0.43 -10.35 -20.18
C ILE A 167 -1.51 -9.50 -20.88
N LEU A 168 -1.36 -9.17 -22.17
CA LEU A 168 -2.39 -8.44 -22.90
C LEU A 168 -3.72 -9.22 -23.00
N LEU A 169 -3.67 -10.57 -23.03
CA LEU A 169 -4.87 -11.41 -22.92
C LEU A 169 -5.51 -11.30 -21.53
N LYS A 170 -4.74 -11.45 -20.44
CA LYS A 170 -5.28 -11.31 -19.08
C LYS A 170 -5.89 -9.92 -18.86
N ILE A 171 -5.26 -8.87 -19.39
CA ILE A 171 -5.80 -7.49 -19.39
C ILE A 171 -7.13 -7.42 -20.16
N GLN A 172 -7.22 -8.00 -21.36
CA GLN A 172 -8.48 -8.03 -22.13
C GLN A 172 -9.60 -8.75 -21.36
N THR A 173 -9.31 -9.92 -20.79
CA THR A 173 -10.32 -10.78 -20.15
C THR A 173 -10.74 -10.29 -18.76
N PHE A 174 -9.80 -9.82 -17.94
CA PHE A 174 -10.01 -9.64 -16.50
C PHE A 174 -9.87 -8.21 -15.97
N TYR A 175 -9.27 -7.26 -16.70
CA TYR A 175 -9.13 -5.89 -16.18
C TYR A 175 -10.51 -5.22 -16.03
N VAL A 176 -10.71 -4.46 -14.96
CA VAL A 176 -12.04 -3.91 -14.62
C VAL A 176 -12.58 -2.88 -15.63
N ASP A 177 -11.71 -2.08 -16.24
CA ASP A 177 -12.07 -1.03 -17.19
C ASP A 177 -11.57 -1.35 -18.61
N GLU A 178 -12.10 -0.70 -19.65
CA GLU A 178 -11.76 -1.05 -21.05
C GLU A 178 -10.33 -0.62 -21.42
N PRO A 179 -9.43 -1.56 -21.78
CA PRO A 179 -8.03 -1.24 -22.03
C PRO A 179 -7.83 -0.44 -23.32
N ASN A 180 -7.30 0.77 -23.18
CA ASN A 180 -6.84 1.57 -24.32
C ASN A 180 -5.50 1.03 -24.84
N TRP A 181 -5.56 0.07 -25.76
CA TRP A 181 -4.39 -0.62 -26.35
C TRP A 181 -3.31 0.33 -26.85
N ARG A 182 -3.70 1.47 -27.43
CA ARG A 182 -2.76 2.49 -27.89
C ARG A 182 -1.99 3.11 -26.73
N TYR A 183 -2.71 3.55 -25.70
CA TYR A 183 -2.14 4.15 -24.48
C TYR A 183 -1.16 3.20 -23.77
N LEU A 184 -1.43 1.89 -23.75
CA LEU A 184 -0.51 0.89 -23.20
C LEU A 184 0.84 0.83 -23.95
N VAL A 185 0.85 1.00 -25.28
CA VAL A 185 2.08 1.02 -26.08
C VAL A 185 2.81 2.37 -25.95
N ASP A 186 2.10 3.49 -25.88
CA ASP A 186 2.72 4.79 -25.62
C ASP A 186 3.36 4.82 -24.21
N HIS A 187 2.71 4.23 -23.19
CA HIS A 187 3.29 4.06 -21.86
C HIS A 187 4.45 3.07 -21.81
N GLY A 188 4.41 1.98 -22.60
CA GLY A 188 5.58 1.11 -22.77
C GLY A 188 6.78 1.84 -23.41
N THR A 189 6.52 2.78 -24.32
CA THR A 189 7.56 3.65 -24.90
C THR A 189 8.13 4.63 -23.85
N PHE A 190 7.29 5.14 -22.95
CA PHE A 190 7.75 5.92 -21.79
C PHE A 190 8.58 5.08 -20.80
N ALA A 191 8.15 3.85 -20.51
CA ALA A 191 8.89 2.91 -19.66
C ALA A 191 10.29 2.58 -20.23
N LEU A 192 10.38 2.34 -21.54
CA LEU A 192 11.66 2.18 -22.23
C LEU A 192 12.51 3.46 -22.16
N HIS A 193 11.93 4.66 -22.30
CA HIS A 193 12.69 5.91 -22.18
C HIS A 193 13.31 6.04 -20.78
N VAL A 194 12.54 5.77 -19.72
CA VAL A 194 13.04 5.74 -18.33
C VAL A 194 14.18 4.72 -18.19
N ALA A 195 14.03 3.52 -18.75
CA ALA A 195 15.07 2.49 -18.76
C ALA A 195 16.37 2.93 -19.47
N LEU A 196 16.27 3.53 -20.65
CA LEU A 196 17.40 4.08 -21.39
C LEU A 196 18.07 5.29 -20.71
N THR A 197 17.47 5.86 -19.67
CA THR A 197 18.08 6.91 -18.83
C THR A 197 18.61 6.43 -17.48
N GLU A 198 18.43 5.15 -17.13
CA GLU A 198 18.78 4.64 -15.80
C GLU A 198 20.13 3.89 -15.76
N PRO A 199 21.10 4.30 -14.90
CA PRO A 199 22.42 3.67 -14.82
C PRO A 199 22.38 2.16 -14.55
N ALA A 200 21.40 1.65 -13.80
CA ALA A 200 21.25 0.22 -13.54
C ALA A 200 20.98 -0.57 -14.83
N PHE A 201 20.04 -0.10 -15.65
CA PHE A 201 19.69 -0.70 -16.94
C PHE A 201 20.82 -0.55 -17.96
N LEU A 202 21.36 0.68 -18.10
CA LEU A 202 22.49 0.99 -18.99
C LEU A 202 23.71 0.10 -18.70
N LYS A 203 24.09 -0.05 -17.42
CA LYS A 203 25.20 -0.91 -16.97
C LYS A 203 24.92 -2.40 -17.19
N ARG A 204 23.69 -2.87 -16.92
CA ARG A 204 23.28 -4.27 -17.13
C ARG A 204 23.41 -4.67 -18.60
N HIS A 205 22.93 -3.83 -19.50
CA HIS A 205 22.89 -4.10 -20.95
C HIS A 205 24.09 -3.53 -21.73
N ARG A 206 25.10 -2.98 -21.04
CA ARG A 206 26.35 -2.43 -21.60
C ARG A 206 26.13 -1.29 -22.63
N ILE A 207 25.10 -0.49 -22.42
CA ILE A 207 24.72 0.61 -23.32
C ILE A 207 25.61 1.82 -23.07
N ALA A 208 26.25 2.32 -24.13
CA ALA A 208 27.04 3.55 -24.13
C ALA A 208 26.49 4.53 -25.18
N ALA A 209 25.28 5.04 -24.93
CA ALA A 209 24.56 5.93 -25.84
C ALA A 209 24.45 7.36 -25.26
N PRO A 210 24.78 8.42 -26.03
CA PRO A 210 24.48 9.81 -25.67
C PRO A 210 22.98 10.08 -25.51
N THR A 211 22.61 11.01 -24.63
CA THR A 211 21.21 11.41 -24.37
C THR A 211 20.46 11.86 -25.63
N GLY A 212 21.17 12.43 -26.61
CA GLY A 212 20.60 12.80 -27.92
C GLY A 212 20.12 11.59 -28.72
N GLU A 213 20.94 10.55 -28.85
CA GLU A 213 20.59 9.33 -29.61
C GLU A 213 19.42 8.57 -28.97
N ILE A 214 19.33 8.59 -27.64
CA ILE A 214 18.19 8.06 -26.86
C ILE A 214 16.93 8.86 -27.19
N THR A 215 17.00 10.19 -27.17
CA THR A 215 15.89 11.09 -27.51
C THR A 215 15.41 10.85 -28.94
N ASP A 216 16.33 10.81 -29.92
CA ASP A 216 16.02 10.54 -31.33
C ASP A 216 15.39 9.15 -31.53
N CYS A 217 15.82 8.15 -30.76
CA CYS A 217 15.25 6.81 -30.81
C CYS A 217 13.81 6.81 -30.27
N ILE A 218 13.58 7.41 -29.10
CA ILE A 218 12.24 7.52 -28.51
C ILE A 218 11.29 8.33 -29.41
N ASP A 219 11.77 9.39 -30.08
CA ASP A 219 10.97 10.15 -31.03
C ASP A 219 10.80 9.45 -32.39
N GLN A 220 11.69 8.53 -32.78
CA GLN A 220 11.44 7.59 -33.86
C GLN A 220 10.32 6.59 -33.47
N LEU A 221 10.38 6.00 -32.27
CA LEU A 221 9.35 5.07 -31.79
C LEU A 221 7.97 5.72 -31.72
N LYS A 222 7.85 6.92 -31.11
CA LYS A 222 6.59 7.69 -31.08
C LYS A 222 6.00 7.86 -32.47
N ARG A 223 6.82 8.18 -33.48
CA ARG A 223 6.39 8.35 -34.89
C ARG A 223 5.95 7.02 -35.52
N LEU A 224 6.70 5.93 -35.32
CA LEU A 224 6.33 4.59 -35.80
C LEU A 224 4.99 4.16 -35.19
N THR A 225 4.82 4.28 -33.87
CA THR A 225 3.55 3.95 -33.22
C THR A 225 2.45 4.89 -33.70
N ALA A 226 2.68 6.21 -33.84
CA ALA A 226 1.70 7.19 -34.36
C ALA A 226 1.19 6.88 -35.77
N ALA A 227 2.03 6.29 -36.64
CA ALA A 227 1.64 5.86 -37.98
C ALA A 227 0.81 4.56 -38.01
N ARG A 228 0.71 3.83 -36.89
CA ARG A 228 0.05 2.51 -36.82
C ARG A 228 -1.29 2.56 -36.08
N SER A 229 -2.24 1.77 -36.57
CA SER A 229 -3.47 1.45 -35.82
C SER A 229 -3.16 0.45 -34.71
N VAL A 230 -3.51 0.80 -33.47
CA VAL A 230 -3.32 -0.01 -32.27
C VAL A 230 -4.68 -0.11 -31.54
N ALA A 231 -5.61 -0.83 -32.15
CA ALA A 231 -7.00 -0.98 -31.70
C ALA A 231 -7.27 -2.29 -30.95
N ASN A 232 -6.30 -3.22 -30.91
CA ASN A 232 -6.41 -4.49 -30.19
C ASN A 232 -5.04 -5.02 -29.72
N ARG A 233 -5.05 -6.06 -28.86
CA ARG A 233 -3.83 -6.66 -28.29
C ARG A 233 -2.85 -7.27 -29.30
N HIS A 234 -3.31 -7.71 -30.47
CA HIS A 234 -2.41 -8.26 -31.50
C HIS A 234 -1.60 -7.14 -32.15
N GLN A 235 -2.26 -6.04 -32.52
CA GLN A 235 -1.60 -4.84 -33.04
C GLN A 235 -0.66 -4.21 -31.99
N ALA A 236 -1.01 -4.26 -30.70
CA ALA A 236 -0.11 -3.84 -29.62
C ALA A 236 1.15 -4.72 -29.53
N ARG A 237 1.02 -6.06 -29.56
CA ARG A 237 2.16 -6.99 -29.62
C ARG A 237 3.06 -6.73 -30.83
N GLU A 238 2.49 -6.49 -32.01
CA GLU A 238 3.25 -6.17 -33.22
C GLU A 238 3.95 -4.81 -33.18
N ALA A 239 3.37 -3.80 -32.53
CA ALA A 239 4.00 -2.49 -32.33
C ALA A 239 5.21 -2.60 -31.39
N VAL A 240 5.11 -3.43 -30.34
CA VAL A 240 6.22 -3.71 -29.42
C VAL A 240 7.30 -4.57 -30.07
N ALA A 241 6.94 -5.52 -30.94
CA ALA A 241 7.91 -6.30 -31.71
C ALA A 241 8.74 -5.43 -32.67
N GLU A 242 8.11 -4.47 -33.36
CA GLU A 242 8.81 -3.49 -34.20
C GLU A 242 9.70 -2.56 -33.37
N ALA A 243 9.20 -2.03 -32.25
CA ALA A 243 9.98 -1.19 -31.34
C ALA A 243 11.21 -1.93 -30.80
N ALA A 244 11.06 -3.20 -30.39
CA ALA A 244 12.17 -4.04 -29.95
C ALA A 244 13.24 -4.23 -31.03
N ALA A 245 12.84 -4.42 -32.29
CA ALA A 245 13.78 -4.52 -33.40
C ALA A 245 14.56 -3.22 -33.64
N VAL A 246 13.88 -2.06 -33.69
CA VAL A 246 14.52 -0.74 -33.88
C VAL A 246 15.52 -0.42 -32.77
N VAL A 247 15.15 -0.66 -31.52
CA VAL A 247 15.97 -0.33 -30.35
C VAL A 247 17.15 -1.31 -30.20
N SER A 248 16.92 -2.60 -30.47
CA SER A 248 17.98 -3.61 -30.52
C SER A 248 19.00 -3.30 -31.62
N GLN A 249 18.55 -2.94 -32.83
CA GLN A 249 19.42 -2.54 -33.93
C GLN A 249 20.25 -1.29 -33.63
N ARG A 250 19.68 -0.30 -32.92
CA ARG A 250 20.38 0.96 -32.61
C ARG A 250 21.39 0.82 -31.46
N PHE A 251 21.03 0.12 -30.37
CA PHE A 251 21.84 0.10 -29.14
C PHE A 251 22.49 -1.24 -28.82
N GLY A 252 22.33 -2.27 -29.67
CA GLY A 252 22.91 -3.60 -29.47
C GLY A 252 22.29 -4.42 -28.33
N ILE A 253 21.14 -3.98 -27.79
CA ILE A 253 20.51 -4.59 -26.62
C ILE A 253 19.63 -5.78 -26.99
N SER A 254 19.42 -6.69 -26.03
CA SER A 254 18.48 -7.81 -26.22
C SER A 254 17.06 -7.27 -26.51
N PRO A 255 16.40 -7.69 -27.60
CA PRO A 255 15.03 -7.28 -27.87
C PRO A 255 14.06 -7.81 -26.82
N SER A 256 14.37 -8.92 -26.13
CA SER A 256 13.62 -9.39 -24.97
C SER A 256 13.55 -8.34 -23.85
N ALA A 257 14.65 -7.62 -23.59
CA ALA A 257 14.67 -6.56 -22.58
C ALA A 257 13.72 -5.40 -22.95
N VAL A 258 13.69 -5.00 -24.23
CA VAL A 258 12.74 -3.98 -24.71
C VAL A 258 11.30 -4.44 -24.50
N VAL A 259 10.97 -5.67 -24.87
CA VAL A 259 9.63 -6.23 -24.65
C VAL A 259 9.26 -6.23 -23.17
N MET A 260 10.18 -6.57 -22.26
CA MET A 260 9.92 -6.54 -20.82
C MET A 260 9.68 -5.12 -20.27
N GLU A 261 10.32 -4.08 -20.82
CA GLU A 261 10.00 -2.68 -20.45
C GLU A 261 8.61 -2.24 -20.95
N TYR A 262 8.26 -2.59 -22.19
CA TYR A 262 6.92 -2.34 -22.73
C TYR A 262 5.83 -3.11 -21.96
N LEU A 263 6.12 -4.34 -21.54
CA LEU A 263 5.24 -5.19 -20.73
C LEU A 263 5.02 -4.60 -19.33
N ALA A 264 6.07 -4.21 -18.62
CA ALA A 264 5.96 -3.57 -17.31
C ALA A 264 5.26 -2.20 -17.40
N GLY A 265 5.61 -1.39 -18.40
CA GLY A 265 4.99 -0.09 -18.67
C GLY A 265 3.49 -0.21 -18.98
N ALA A 266 3.08 -1.20 -19.76
CA ALA A 266 1.68 -1.49 -20.04
C ALA A 266 0.90 -1.89 -18.77
N CYS A 267 1.50 -2.68 -17.86
CA CYS A 267 0.85 -3.03 -16.59
C CYS A 267 0.67 -1.80 -15.68
N ASN A 268 1.71 -0.96 -15.59
CA ASN A 268 1.72 0.28 -14.80
C ASN A 268 0.79 1.38 -15.35
N ALA A 269 0.39 1.29 -16.62
CA ALA A 269 -0.51 2.25 -17.27
C ALA A 269 -2.01 2.01 -16.98
N LEU A 270 -2.37 0.88 -16.36
CA LEU A 270 -3.77 0.51 -16.14
C LEU A 270 -4.39 1.31 -14.98
N ASP A 271 -3.86 1.11 -13.77
CA ASP A 271 -4.22 1.82 -12.55
C ASP A 271 -3.06 1.75 -11.52
N PRO A 272 -3.13 2.48 -10.39
CA PRO A 272 -2.08 2.43 -9.37
C PRO A 272 -1.86 1.06 -8.71
N TYR A 273 -2.74 0.08 -8.92
CA TYR A 273 -2.69 -1.20 -8.21
C TYR A 273 -2.17 -2.35 -9.09
N SER A 274 -2.41 -2.28 -10.39
CA SER A 274 -1.93 -3.25 -11.38
C SER A 274 -0.41 -3.10 -11.58
N ALA A 275 0.28 -4.23 -11.76
CA ALA A 275 1.73 -4.30 -11.91
C ALA A 275 2.17 -5.65 -12.49
N PHE A 276 3.25 -5.64 -13.27
CA PHE A 276 4.03 -6.86 -13.51
C PHE A 276 4.78 -7.22 -12.22
N LEU A 277 4.81 -8.51 -11.89
CA LEU A 277 5.56 -9.07 -10.76
C LEU A 277 6.68 -9.95 -11.30
N THR A 278 7.92 -9.69 -10.90
CA THR A 278 9.05 -10.60 -11.10
C THR A 278 8.88 -11.91 -10.30
N PRO A 279 9.69 -12.96 -10.52
CA PRO A 279 9.53 -14.22 -9.78
C PRO A 279 9.63 -14.05 -8.25
N ASP A 280 10.65 -13.36 -7.74
CA ASP A 280 10.80 -13.11 -6.30
C ASP A 280 9.61 -12.25 -5.77
N GLN A 281 9.15 -11.24 -6.52
CA GLN A 281 7.97 -10.43 -6.17
C GLN A 281 6.65 -11.22 -6.17
N LEU A 282 6.52 -12.22 -7.03
CA LEU A 282 5.37 -13.13 -7.04
C LEU A 282 5.41 -14.05 -5.82
N GLN A 283 6.60 -14.52 -5.43
CA GLN A 283 6.80 -15.30 -4.21
C GLN A 283 6.52 -14.49 -2.94
N ASP A 284 6.95 -13.21 -2.87
CA ASP A 284 6.57 -12.27 -1.80
C ASP A 284 5.04 -12.22 -1.64
N VAL A 285 4.33 -12.01 -2.75
CA VAL A 285 2.85 -11.91 -2.78
C VAL A 285 2.18 -13.18 -2.27
N TYR A 286 2.65 -14.36 -2.67
CA TYR A 286 2.12 -15.63 -2.15
C TYR A 286 2.47 -15.85 -0.67
N GLY A 287 3.67 -15.46 -0.24
CA GLY A 287 4.05 -15.52 1.18
C GLY A 287 3.12 -14.68 2.06
N GLN A 288 2.77 -13.47 1.61
CA GLN A 288 1.81 -12.61 2.32
C GLN A 288 0.40 -13.21 2.36
N ILE A 289 -0.08 -13.82 1.26
CA ILE A 289 -1.38 -14.54 1.22
C ILE A 289 -1.44 -15.64 2.28
N GLU A 290 -0.37 -16.42 2.38
CA GLU A 290 -0.29 -17.57 3.27
C GLU A 290 0.09 -17.21 4.71
N GLY A 291 0.40 -15.93 5.01
CA GLY A 291 0.92 -15.52 6.32
C GLY A 291 2.31 -16.08 6.63
N ASN A 292 3.09 -16.38 5.60
CA ASN A 292 4.27 -17.23 5.64
C ASN A 292 5.43 -16.63 4.84
N PHE A 293 6.44 -16.12 5.53
CA PHE A 293 7.55 -15.38 4.91
C PHE A 293 8.84 -16.18 5.00
N VAL A 294 9.59 -16.30 3.89
CA VAL A 294 10.93 -16.92 3.93
C VAL A 294 11.95 -15.88 4.39
N GLY A 295 12.64 -16.17 5.49
CA GLY A 295 13.63 -15.27 6.08
C GLY A 295 14.00 -15.69 7.50
N LEU A 296 14.20 -14.70 8.37
CA LEU A 296 14.62 -14.95 9.76
C LEU A 296 13.51 -14.80 10.80
N GLY A 297 12.42 -14.08 10.49
CA GLY A 297 11.41 -13.71 11.47
C GLY A 297 11.83 -12.60 12.43
N VAL A 298 12.47 -11.54 11.89
CA VAL A 298 12.70 -10.27 12.59
C VAL A 298 11.85 -9.17 11.97
N GLU A 299 11.41 -8.24 12.81
CA GLU A 299 10.86 -6.95 12.39
C GLU A 299 11.91 -5.87 12.66
N LEU A 300 12.19 -5.04 11.65
CA LEU A 300 13.24 -4.04 11.69
C LEU A 300 12.68 -2.63 11.61
N LYS A 301 13.39 -1.72 12.28
CA LYS A 301 13.25 -0.29 12.11
C LYS A 301 14.63 0.30 11.83
N ALA A 302 14.81 0.90 10.66
CA ALA A 302 15.95 1.78 10.48
C ALA A 302 15.73 3.08 11.27
N GLN A 303 16.79 3.60 11.90
CA GLN A 303 16.82 4.95 12.43
C GLN A 303 18.25 5.45 12.39
N ASP A 304 18.47 6.68 11.92
CA ASP A 304 19.78 7.35 11.94
C ASP A 304 20.92 6.52 11.28
N GLY A 305 20.57 5.74 10.25
CA GLY A 305 21.50 4.84 9.52
C GLY A 305 21.70 3.45 10.14
N LEU A 306 20.98 3.11 11.22
CA LEU A 306 21.14 1.86 11.97
C LEU A 306 19.87 1.01 11.91
N LEU A 307 20.00 -0.28 11.56
CA LEU A 307 18.89 -1.24 11.52
C LEU A 307 18.68 -1.87 12.89
N THR A 308 17.68 -1.40 13.63
CA THR A 308 17.35 -1.94 14.95
C THR A 308 16.26 -3.00 14.83
N ILE A 309 16.48 -4.18 15.42
CA ILE A 309 15.46 -5.21 15.60
C ILE A 309 14.44 -4.68 16.61
N VAL A 310 13.21 -4.39 16.17
CA VAL A 310 12.13 -3.95 17.07
C VAL A 310 11.35 -5.13 17.66
N ARG A 311 11.26 -6.24 16.91
CA ARG A 311 10.65 -7.48 17.37
C ARG A 311 11.33 -8.69 16.74
N VAL A 312 11.36 -9.78 17.49
CA VAL A 312 11.68 -11.14 17.01
C VAL A 312 10.41 -11.96 17.10
N ILE A 313 10.10 -12.73 16.07
CA ILE A 313 8.89 -13.56 16.00
C ILE A 313 9.15 -14.87 16.73
N SER A 314 8.25 -15.30 17.61
CA SER A 314 8.46 -16.53 18.37
C SER A 314 8.41 -17.79 17.50
N GLY A 315 9.26 -18.77 17.83
CA GLY A 315 9.49 -19.96 17.02
C GLY A 315 10.34 -19.74 15.77
N SER A 316 10.73 -18.50 15.44
CA SER A 316 11.47 -18.17 14.21
C SER A 316 12.94 -18.62 14.23
N PRO A 317 13.62 -18.68 13.08
CA PRO A 317 15.08 -18.84 13.01
C PRO A 317 15.85 -17.76 13.80
N ALA A 318 15.36 -16.52 13.85
CA ALA A 318 15.98 -15.44 14.61
C ALA A 318 15.96 -15.68 16.12
N GLU A 319 14.82 -16.11 16.67
CA GLU A 319 14.73 -16.48 18.09
C GLU A 319 15.66 -17.65 18.41
N LYS A 320 15.70 -18.67 17.54
CA LYS A 320 16.58 -19.84 17.65
C LYS A 320 18.07 -19.52 17.50
N ALA A 321 18.42 -18.50 16.74
CA ALA A 321 19.78 -17.95 16.63
C ALA A 321 20.14 -16.99 17.79
N GLY A 322 19.21 -16.75 18.73
CA GLY A 322 19.43 -15.88 19.88
C GLY A 322 19.48 -14.38 19.55
N LEU A 323 18.84 -13.95 18.45
CA LEU A 323 18.59 -12.53 18.18
C LEU A 323 17.54 -11.98 19.14
N ARG A 324 17.62 -10.69 19.45
CA ARG A 324 16.76 -10.03 20.46
C ARG A 324 16.34 -8.63 20.04
N ALA A 325 15.14 -8.21 20.44
CA ALA A 325 14.71 -6.83 20.28
C ALA A 325 15.68 -5.85 20.99
N GLY A 326 15.93 -4.71 20.34
CA GLY A 326 16.93 -3.71 20.74
C GLY A 326 18.35 -3.94 20.21
N GLU A 327 18.62 -5.05 19.53
CA GLU A 327 19.89 -5.25 18.81
C GLU A 327 19.92 -4.50 17.48
N GLN A 328 21.09 -4.03 17.08
CA GLN A 328 21.36 -3.36 15.81
C GLN A 328 22.14 -4.29 14.89
N ILE A 329 21.67 -4.49 13.66
CA ILE A 329 22.36 -5.25 12.61
C ILE A 329 23.37 -4.32 11.94
N VAL A 330 24.66 -4.62 12.12
CA VAL A 330 25.81 -3.82 11.64
C VAL A 330 26.30 -4.31 10.27
N SER A 331 26.26 -5.62 10.02
CA SER A 331 26.51 -6.19 8.69
C SER A 331 25.71 -7.47 8.44
N VAL A 332 25.49 -7.77 7.16
CA VAL A 332 24.83 -8.99 6.67
C VAL A 332 25.72 -9.63 5.61
N ASP A 333 26.11 -10.89 5.80
CA ASP A 333 27.05 -11.63 4.94
C ASP A 333 28.33 -10.82 4.60
N GLY A 334 28.82 -10.04 5.58
CA GLY A 334 30.00 -9.16 5.48
C GLY A 334 29.73 -7.74 4.95
N GLN A 335 28.53 -7.44 4.44
CA GLN A 335 28.17 -6.14 3.88
C GLN A 335 27.62 -5.18 4.95
N ASP A 336 28.23 -3.98 5.10
CA ASP A 336 27.88 -2.98 6.11
C ASP A 336 26.51 -2.34 5.86
N THR A 337 25.59 -2.50 6.81
CA THR A 337 24.19 -2.04 6.67
C THR A 337 24.03 -0.54 6.69
N ARG A 338 25.00 0.21 7.24
CA ARG A 338 24.94 1.68 7.35
C ARG A 338 25.11 2.38 6.01
N SER A 339 25.62 1.64 5.02
CA SER A 339 25.75 2.09 3.62
C SER A 339 24.48 1.88 2.79
N LEU A 340 23.47 1.21 3.34
CA LEU A 340 22.29 0.73 2.62
C LEU A 340 21.02 1.49 3.02
N SER A 341 20.06 1.54 2.10
CA SER A 341 18.66 1.73 2.50
C SER A 341 18.17 0.54 3.33
N ALA A 342 17.14 0.77 4.15
CA ALA A 342 16.49 -0.32 4.88
C ALA A 342 15.92 -1.39 3.96
N ASP A 343 15.55 -1.02 2.74
CA ASP A 343 14.97 -1.92 1.75
C ASP A 343 16.04 -2.86 1.17
N GLU A 344 17.20 -2.33 0.78
CA GLU A 344 18.34 -3.14 0.34
C GLU A 344 18.79 -4.11 1.44
N ALA A 345 18.84 -3.65 2.69
CA ALA A 345 19.26 -4.49 3.81
C ALA A 345 18.21 -5.53 4.24
N ALA A 346 16.91 -5.25 4.10
CA ALA A 346 15.86 -6.24 4.28
C ALA A 346 15.99 -7.38 3.25
N ASN A 347 16.28 -7.03 1.99
CA ASN A 347 16.50 -8.00 0.92
C ASN A 347 17.72 -8.91 1.17
N LEU A 348 18.77 -8.43 1.87
CA LEU A 348 19.92 -9.27 2.27
C LEU A 348 19.57 -10.31 3.34
N LEU A 349 18.56 -10.06 4.17
CA LEU A 349 18.07 -10.99 5.19
C LEU A 349 17.12 -12.05 4.61
N GLN A 350 16.45 -11.73 3.50
CA GLN A 350 15.77 -12.69 2.64
C GLN A 350 16.77 -13.50 1.80
N GLY A 351 16.27 -14.56 1.14
CA GLY A 351 17.06 -15.50 0.35
C GLY A 351 16.47 -16.91 0.40
N ALA A 352 17.06 -17.84 -0.36
CA ALA A 352 16.54 -19.20 -0.50
C ALA A 352 16.36 -19.92 0.84
N GLU A 353 15.28 -20.69 0.98
CA GLU A 353 15.04 -21.51 2.17
C GLU A 353 16.14 -22.56 2.35
N GLY A 354 16.58 -22.76 3.60
CA GLY A 354 17.71 -23.60 3.96
C GLY A 354 19.08 -22.92 3.81
N SER A 355 19.17 -21.78 3.13
CA SER A 355 20.42 -20.99 3.09
C SER A 355 20.75 -20.39 4.45
N THR A 356 22.04 -20.16 4.70
CA THR A 356 22.53 -19.51 5.92
C THR A 356 22.85 -18.04 5.65
N VAL A 357 22.70 -17.20 6.68
CA VAL A 357 23.14 -15.80 6.72
C VAL A 357 24.00 -15.59 7.96
N VAL A 358 25.05 -14.78 7.84
CA VAL A 358 25.87 -14.33 8.98
C VAL A 358 25.56 -12.86 9.24
N LEU A 359 25.10 -12.56 10.46
CA LEU A 359 24.82 -11.20 10.91
C LEU A 359 25.87 -10.76 11.92
N THR A 360 26.43 -9.56 11.75
CA THR A 360 27.09 -8.87 12.87
C THR A 360 26.02 -8.05 13.59
N VAL A 361 25.76 -8.35 14.86
CA VAL A 361 24.82 -7.60 15.70
C VAL A 361 25.50 -6.97 16.90
N SER A 362 25.02 -5.79 17.32
CA SER A 362 25.55 -5.04 18.46
C SER A 362 24.39 -4.47 19.29
N ARG A 363 24.66 -4.07 20.53
CA ARG A 363 23.75 -3.27 21.37
C ARG A 363 24.50 -1.99 21.77
N PRO A 364 23.83 -0.87 22.03
CA PRO A 364 24.48 0.35 22.49
C PRO A 364 25.31 0.09 23.77
N GLY A 365 26.64 0.14 23.64
CA GLY A 365 27.59 -0.16 24.73
C GLY A 365 28.15 -1.59 24.76
N GLU A 366 27.71 -2.50 23.89
CA GLU A 366 28.21 -3.88 23.80
C GLU A 366 29.07 -4.11 22.55
N THR A 367 30.10 -4.95 22.68
CA THR A 367 30.94 -5.38 21.54
C THR A 367 30.10 -6.12 20.50
N PRO A 368 30.24 -5.82 19.20
CA PRO A 368 29.54 -6.57 18.16
C PRO A 368 29.86 -8.06 18.20
N ARG A 369 28.85 -8.91 17.96
CA ARG A 369 28.94 -10.37 17.90
C ARG A 369 28.41 -10.89 16.56
N GLU A 370 29.01 -11.96 16.04
CA GLU A 370 28.45 -12.67 14.90
C GLU A 370 27.32 -13.62 15.35
N VAL A 371 26.30 -13.73 14.50
CA VAL A 371 25.15 -14.62 14.65
C VAL A 371 24.86 -15.27 13.31
N SER A 372 25.02 -16.60 13.25
CA SER A 372 24.61 -17.40 12.08
C SER A 372 23.15 -17.82 12.23
N ALA A 373 22.35 -17.60 11.19
CA ALA A 373 20.94 -17.99 11.16
C ALA A 373 20.58 -18.66 9.83
N VAL A 374 19.66 -19.63 9.87
CA VAL A 374 19.21 -20.36 8.66
C VAL A 374 17.89 -19.75 8.19
N ARG A 375 17.85 -19.22 6.96
CA ARG A 375 16.62 -18.68 6.34
C ARG A 375 15.60 -19.80 6.17
N ARG A 376 14.38 -19.62 6.68
CA ARG A 376 13.27 -20.59 6.58
C ARG A 376 11.93 -19.86 6.46
N ARG A 377 10.90 -20.58 6.06
CA ARG A 377 9.50 -20.16 6.17
C ARG A 377 9.13 -19.90 7.64
N VAL A 378 8.60 -18.71 7.92
CA VAL A 378 8.14 -18.25 9.23
C VAL A 378 6.66 -17.88 9.12
N GLU A 379 5.83 -18.51 9.95
CA GLU A 379 4.44 -18.10 10.15
C GLU A 379 4.42 -16.79 10.95
N VAL A 380 3.78 -15.76 10.38
CA VAL A 380 3.61 -14.45 11.00
C VAL A 380 2.15 -14.34 11.41
N PRO A 381 1.79 -14.28 12.71
CA PRO A 381 0.40 -14.25 13.13
C PRO A 381 -0.26 -12.92 12.72
N SER A 382 -1.47 -12.97 12.16
CA SER A 382 -2.17 -11.76 11.71
C SER A 382 -2.74 -10.91 12.86
N ILE A 383 -2.92 -11.52 14.03
CA ILE A 383 -3.23 -10.82 15.29
C ILE A 383 -2.02 -10.93 16.18
N ASP A 384 -1.40 -9.78 16.46
CA ASP A 384 -0.11 -9.73 17.13
C ASP A 384 -0.16 -9.13 18.54
N VAL A 385 -1.32 -8.58 18.92
CA VAL A 385 -1.71 -8.24 20.30
C VAL A 385 -3.13 -8.73 20.53
N ALA A 386 -3.36 -9.44 21.63
CA ALA A 386 -4.68 -9.82 22.11
C ALA A 386 -4.66 -9.89 23.66
N THR A 387 -5.19 -8.87 24.33
CA THR A 387 -5.12 -8.71 25.78
C THR A 387 -6.36 -8.02 26.36
N MET A 388 -6.62 -8.24 27.65
CA MET A 388 -7.51 -7.37 28.43
C MET A 388 -6.79 -6.05 28.74
N LEU A 389 -7.39 -4.91 28.41
CA LEU A 389 -6.94 -3.59 28.86
C LEU A 389 -7.54 -3.21 30.21
N ASP A 390 -8.74 -3.70 30.50
CA ASP A 390 -9.48 -3.41 31.72
C ASP A 390 -10.25 -4.68 32.14
N ARG A 391 -9.87 -5.27 33.28
CA ARG A 391 -10.54 -6.48 33.79
C ARG A 391 -11.82 -6.17 34.57
N GLU A 392 -11.92 -4.98 35.17
CA GLU A 392 -13.07 -4.57 35.99
C GLU A 392 -14.28 -4.22 35.10
N GLU A 393 -14.05 -3.54 33.98
CA GLU A 393 -15.05 -3.28 32.93
C GLU A 393 -15.12 -4.38 31.86
N GLY A 394 -14.15 -5.30 31.84
CA GLY A 394 -14.08 -6.40 30.88
C GLY A 394 -13.78 -5.93 29.45
N ILE A 395 -12.92 -4.93 29.28
CA ILE A 395 -12.55 -4.37 27.97
C ILE A 395 -11.33 -5.12 27.42
N ALA A 396 -11.55 -5.86 26.34
CA ALA A 396 -10.50 -6.49 25.55
C ALA A 396 -10.03 -5.58 24.40
N TYR A 397 -8.79 -5.76 23.99
CA TYR A 397 -8.19 -5.18 22.80
C TYR A 397 -7.48 -6.27 21.99
N LEU A 398 -7.71 -6.27 20.69
CA LEU A 398 -6.88 -7.00 19.74
C LEU A 398 -6.43 -6.09 18.60
N ARG A 399 -5.22 -6.32 18.09
CA ARG A 399 -4.68 -5.64 16.90
C ARG A 399 -4.56 -6.64 15.76
N LEU A 400 -5.25 -6.36 14.66
CA LEU A 400 -5.26 -7.18 13.45
C LEU A 400 -4.46 -6.43 12.37
N THR A 401 -3.28 -6.94 12.03
CA THR A 401 -2.29 -6.25 11.19
C THR A 401 -2.45 -6.51 9.69
N CYS A 402 -3.03 -7.65 9.31
CA CYS A 402 -3.28 -8.06 7.92
C CYS A 402 -4.47 -9.04 7.86
N PHE A 403 -5.07 -9.22 6.68
CA PHE A 403 -6.06 -10.27 6.39
C PHE A 403 -5.41 -11.36 5.52
N GLN A 404 -4.95 -12.44 6.14
CA GLN A 404 -4.24 -13.54 5.49
C GLN A 404 -4.95 -14.88 5.73
N LYS A 405 -4.52 -15.97 5.09
CA LYS A 405 -5.20 -17.27 5.16
C LYS A 405 -5.42 -17.81 6.59
N THR A 406 -4.60 -17.43 7.57
CA THR A 406 -4.75 -17.82 8.98
C THR A 406 -5.69 -16.92 9.81
N THR A 407 -6.06 -15.73 9.32
CA THR A 407 -6.67 -14.67 10.14
C THR A 407 -7.94 -15.09 10.86
N CYS A 408 -8.82 -15.85 10.20
CA CYS A 408 -10.06 -16.31 10.83
C CYS A 408 -9.79 -17.25 12.01
N TYR A 409 -8.77 -18.13 11.91
CA TYR A 409 -8.32 -19.00 13.00
C TYR A 409 -7.58 -18.21 14.11
N ASP A 410 -6.72 -17.26 13.75
CA ASP A 410 -6.07 -16.36 14.71
C ASP A 410 -7.09 -15.54 15.51
N LEU A 411 -8.14 -15.06 14.83
CA LEU A 411 -9.25 -14.29 15.40
C LEU A 411 -10.12 -15.13 16.32
N ASP A 412 -10.53 -16.34 15.93
CA ASP A 412 -11.31 -17.21 16.81
C ASP A 412 -10.51 -17.59 18.06
N ARG A 413 -9.22 -17.93 17.92
CA ARG A 413 -8.31 -18.21 19.04
C ARG A 413 -8.18 -17.00 19.97
N ALA A 414 -8.06 -15.79 19.42
CA ALA A 414 -7.98 -14.55 20.21
C ALA A 414 -9.31 -14.26 20.94
N LEU A 415 -10.45 -14.37 20.26
CA LEU A 415 -11.78 -14.10 20.85
C LEU A 415 -12.11 -15.09 21.97
N TRP A 416 -11.86 -16.39 21.79
CA TRP A 416 -12.08 -17.39 22.84
C TRP A 416 -11.13 -17.23 24.04
N LYS A 417 -9.85 -16.90 23.80
CA LYS A 417 -8.92 -16.51 24.87
C LYS A 417 -9.47 -15.33 25.68
N LEU A 418 -9.82 -14.23 25.00
CA LEU A 418 -10.30 -13.01 25.64
C LEU A 418 -11.63 -13.22 26.37
N HIS A 419 -12.52 -14.05 25.82
CA HIS A 419 -13.76 -14.45 26.49
C HIS A 419 -13.49 -15.19 27.81
N ALA A 420 -12.55 -16.15 27.82
CA ALA A 420 -12.12 -16.83 29.04
C ALA A 420 -11.42 -15.89 30.06
N GLU A 421 -10.77 -14.83 29.58
CA GLU A 421 -10.20 -13.75 30.42
C GLU A 421 -11.25 -12.71 30.89
N GLY A 422 -12.54 -12.89 30.58
CA GLY A 422 -13.64 -12.04 31.08
C GLY A 422 -14.07 -10.90 30.15
N MET A 423 -13.77 -10.98 28.85
CA MET A 423 -14.20 -10.00 27.84
C MET A 423 -15.73 -9.82 27.84
N ARG A 424 -16.15 -8.59 28.13
CA ARG A 424 -17.51 -8.06 28.00
C ARG A 424 -17.65 -6.99 26.91
N ARG A 425 -16.55 -6.29 26.56
CA ARG A 425 -16.48 -5.26 25.51
C ARG A 425 -15.19 -5.46 24.69
N LEU A 426 -15.20 -5.14 23.39
CA LEU A 426 -14.05 -5.38 22.49
C LEU A 426 -13.65 -4.13 21.68
N ILE A 427 -12.35 -3.87 21.62
CA ILE A 427 -11.71 -2.94 20.69
C ILE A 427 -10.90 -3.76 19.67
N ILE A 428 -11.13 -3.52 18.38
CA ILE A 428 -10.35 -4.08 17.26
C ILE A 428 -9.55 -2.95 16.63
N ASP A 429 -8.23 -3.08 16.57
CA ASP A 429 -7.34 -2.08 15.97
C ASP A 429 -6.88 -2.52 14.57
N LEU A 430 -7.22 -1.71 13.57
CA LEU A 430 -6.86 -1.88 12.15
C LEU A 430 -5.92 -0.77 11.67
N ARG A 431 -5.43 0.11 12.55
CA ARG A 431 -4.55 1.23 12.16
C ARG A 431 -3.26 0.68 11.56
N GLY A 432 -2.92 1.12 10.35
CA GLY A 432 -1.80 0.58 9.58
C GLY A 432 -2.04 -0.74 8.84
N ASN A 433 -3.24 -1.34 8.91
CA ASN A 433 -3.54 -2.62 8.22
C ASN A 433 -3.83 -2.37 6.72
N PRO A 434 -2.99 -2.87 5.79
CA PRO A 434 -3.11 -2.59 4.36
C PRO A 434 -4.20 -3.42 3.64
N GLY A 435 -4.87 -4.34 4.35
CA GLY A 435 -5.87 -5.26 3.80
C GLY A 435 -5.35 -6.69 3.69
N GLY A 436 -5.54 -7.31 2.51
CA GLY A 436 -5.18 -8.71 2.25
C GLY A 436 -6.25 -9.48 1.47
N LEU A 437 -6.61 -10.68 1.91
CA LEU A 437 -7.65 -11.52 1.33
C LEU A 437 -9.06 -10.92 1.52
N LEU A 438 -9.82 -10.76 0.43
CA LEU A 438 -11.18 -10.23 0.50
C LEU A 438 -12.11 -11.18 1.27
N THR A 439 -12.11 -12.46 0.91
CA THR A 439 -12.93 -13.50 1.54
C THR A 439 -12.70 -13.57 3.05
N THR A 440 -11.44 -13.55 3.48
CA THR A 440 -11.07 -13.52 4.89
C THR A 440 -11.58 -12.28 5.62
N SER A 441 -11.61 -11.09 4.99
CA SER A 441 -12.22 -9.90 5.60
C SER A 441 -13.75 -9.99 5.72
N VAL A 442 -14.40 -10.69 4.78
CA VAL A 442 -15.83 -11.01 4.84
C VAL A 442 -16.10 -11.98 5.99
N GLU A 443 -15.40 -13.12 6.05
CA GLU A 443 -15.50 -14.11 7.12
C GLU A 443 -15.18 -13.51 8.51
N ALA A 444 -14.21 -12.61 8.60
CA ALA A 444 -13.88 -11.89 9.82
C ALA A 444 -15.01 -10.94 10.25
N ALA A 445 -15.65 -10.24 9.31
CA ALA A 445 -16.79 -9.36 9.60
C ALA A 445 -18.07 -10.15 9.96
N ASP A 446 -18.27 -11.33 9.37
CA ASP A 446 -19.40 -12.22 9.60
C ASP A 446 -19.50 -12.63 11.09
N ARG A 447 -18.36 -12.85 11.74
CA ARG A 447 -18.25 -13.09 13.20
C ARG A 447 -18.86 -12.00 14.09
N PHE A 448 -19.17 -10.82 13.55
CA PHE A 448 -19.78 -9.71 14.27
C PHE A 448 -21.12 -9.24 13.70
N LEU A 449 -21.56 -9.73 12.54
CA LEU A 449 -22.78 -9.31 11.84
C LEU A 449 -23.79 -10.46 11.78
N ASP A 450 -25.08 -10.20 12.02
CA ASP A 450 -26.09 -11.27 12.13
C ASP A 450 -26.96 -11.45 10.87
N ARG A 451 -26.86 -10.54 9.89
CA ARG A 451 -27.53 -10.60 8.57
C ARG A 451 -27.06 -9.49 7.62
N GLY A 452 -27.39 -9.65 6.34
CA GLY A 452 -27.32 -8.58 5.34
C GLY A 452 -25.97 -8.50 4.62
N VAL A 453 -25.86 -7.60 3.64
CA VAL A 453 -24.65 -7.47 2.79
C VAL A 453 -23.45 -7.01 3.61
N ILE A 454 -22.31 -7.68 3.50
CA ILE A 454 -21.02 -7.27 4.07
C ILE A 454 -20.28 -6.37 3.06
N VAL A 455 -20.20 -6.83 1.80
CA VAL A 455 -19.60 -6.10 0.67
C VAL A 455 -20.19 -6.63 -0.64
N SER A 456 -20.18 -5.81 -1.68
CA SER A 456 -20.39 -6.29 -3.06
C SER A 456 -19.22 -5.91 -3.96
N THR A 457 -18.85 -6.78 -4.88
CA THR A 457 -17.84 -6.55 -5.92
C THR A 457 -18.52 -6.44 -7.28
N ARG A 458 -17.95 -5.68 -8.21
CA ARG A 458 -18.39 -5.60 -9.62
C ARG A 458 -17.15 -5.58 -10.51
N GLY A 459 -17.00 -6.59 -11.36
CA GLY A 459 -15.88 -6.74 -12.30
C GLY A 459 -16.34 -6.96 -13.74
N ARG A 460 -15.39 -7.14 -14.66
CA ARG A 460 -15.71 -7.53 -16.06
C ARG A 460 -16.25 -8.97 -16.15
N SER A 461 -15.77 -9.86 -15.29
CA SER A 461 -16.19 -11.25 -15.24
C SER A 461 -17.33 -11.46 -14.24
N THR A 462 -18.26 -12.37 -14.55
CA THR A 462 -19.25 -12.87 -13.58
C THR A 462 -18.62 -13.66 -12.43
N GLN A 463 -17.34 -14.04 -12.55
CA GLN A 463 -16.53 -14.60 -11.46
C GLN A 463 -15.95 -13.52 -10.52
N GLU A 464 -16.27 -12.25 -10.75
CA GLU A 464 -15.78 -11.10 -9.97
C GLU A 464 -16.92 -10.13 -9.57
N ASP A 465 -18.18 -10.47 -9.90
CA ASP A 465 -19.40 -9.75 -9.50
C ASP A 465 -20.16 -10.59 -8.45
N PHE A 466 -20.02 -10.22 -7.18
CA PHE A 466 -20.53 -10.97 -6.04
C PHE A 466 -21.19 -10.04 -5.02
N THR A 467 -22.17 -10.56 -4.30
CA THR A 467 -22.71 -9.93 -3.08
C THR A 467 -22.50 -10.87 -1.90
N TYR A 468 -21.60 -10.51 -1.00
CA TYR A 468 -21.28 -11.27 0.20
C TYR A 468 -22.23 -10.88 1.33
N VAL A 469 -22.77 -11.85 2.06
CA VAL A 469 -23.79 -11.66 3.09
C VAL A 469 -23.38 -12.30 4.42
N ALA A 470 -23.89 -11.75 5.52
CA ALA A 470 -23.65 -12.22 6.88
C ALA A 470 -24.69 -13.22 7.38
N HIS A 471 -24.30 -14.04 8.37
CA HIS A 471 -25.03 -15.16 8.93
C HIS A 471 -25.17 -15.04 10.46
N ALA A 472 -26.31 -15.49 11.00
CA ALA A 472 -26.64 -15.31 12.43
C ALA A 472 -25.97 -16.32 13.39
N GLU A 473 -25.22 -17.30 12.87
CA GLU A 473 -24.59 -18.36 13.66
C GLU A 473 -23.20 -17.93 14.14
N GLY A 474 -22.88 -18.18 15.41
CA GLY A 474 -21.59 -17.79 16.00
C GLY A 474 -21.36 -16.28 16.20
N THR A 475 -22.29 -15.41 15.79
CA THR A 475 -22.11 -13.95 15.83
C THR A 475 -21.85 -13.43 17.25
N TRP A 476 -20.68 -12.84 17.49
CA TRP A 476 -20.32 -12.19 18.75
C TRP A 476 -21.15 -10.91 18.97
N ARG A 477 -21.73 -10.75 20.15
CA ARG A 477 -22.68 -9.66 20.48
C ARG A 477 -22.17 -8.61 21.47
N VAL A 478 -20.90 -8.70 21.89
CA VAL A 478 -20.27 -7.69 22.78
C VAL A 478 -20.25 -6.29 22.14
N PRO A 479 -20.35 -5.19 22.91
CA PRO A 479 -20.04 -3.84 22.44
C PRO A 479 -18.70 -3.80 21.72
N LEU A 480 -18.68 -3.19 20.53
CA LEU A 480 -17.55 -3.21 19.61
C LEU A 480 -17.14 -1.79 19.22
N VAL A 481 -15.83 -1.55 19.22
CA VAL A 481 -15.20 -0.38 18.61
C VAL A 481 -14.10 -0.84 17.66
N VAL A 482 -14.01 -0.21 16.48
CA VAL A 482 -12.95 -0.45 15.49
C VAL A 482 -12.10 0.81 15.33
N LEU A 483 -10.78 0.69 15.38
CA LEU A 483 -9.84 1.80 15.18
C LEU A 483 -9.30 1.79 13.75
N ILE A 484 -9.31 2.94 13.09
CA ILE A 484 -8.80 3.12 11.72
C ILE A 484 -7.94 4.39 11.59
N ASP A 485 -7.10 4.41 10.56
CA ASP A 485 -6.32 5.56 10.13
C ASP A 485 -6.11 5.58 8.61
N GLY A 486 -5.42 6.60 8.08
CA GLY A 486 -5.16 6.73 6.64
C GLY A 486 -4.30 5.62 6.00
N ASN A 487 -3.74 4.71 6.80
CA ASN A 487 -3.03 3.52 6.31
C ASN A 487 -3.90 2.24 6.42
N SER A 488 -5.07 2.31 7.06
CA SER A 488 -6.09 1.25 7.02
C SER A 488 -6.66 1.19 5.60
N ALA A 489 -6.57 0.05 4.92
CA ALA A 489 -6.88 -0.03 3.49
C ALA A 489 -7.56 -1.33 3.06
N SER A 490 -8.26 -1.26 1.94
CA SER A 490 -8.70 -2.41 1.15
C SER A 490 -9.57 -3.39 1.97
N ALA A 491 -9.05 -4.57 2.36
CA ALA A 491 -9.79 -5.54 3.17
C ALA A 491 -10.13 -5.03 4.59
N ALA A 492 -9.30 -4.14 5.16
CA ALA A 492 -9.61 -3.45 6.42
C ALA A 492 -10.77 -2.45 6.27
N GLU A 493 -10.92 -1.84 5.09
CA GLU A 493 -12.02 -0.93 4.78
C GLU A 493 -13.34 -1.68 4.57
N ILE A 494 -13.28 -2.90 4.00
CA ILE A 494 -14.42 -3.82 3.96
C ILE A 494 -14.92 -4.13 5.37
N PHE A 495 -14.02 -4.56 6.28
CA PHE A 495 -14.39 -4.87 7.66
C PHE A 495 -14.95 -3.63 8.39
N ALA A 496 -14.20 -2.53 8.45
CA ALA A 496 -14.60 -1.33 9.17
C ALA A 496 -15.88 -0.70 8.58
N GLY A 497 -16.01 -0.69 7.25
CA GLY A 497 -17.17 -0.20 6.53
C GLY A 497 -18.42 -1.06 6.77
N ALA A 498 -18.29 -2.38 6.84
CA ALA A 498 -19.41 -3.27 7.17
C ALA A 498 -19.89 -3.08 8.62
N ILE A 499 -18.97 -3.02 9.60
CA ILE A 499 -19.31 -2.74 11.01
C ILE A 499 -20.01 -1.38 11.15
N ALA A 500 -19.54 -0.35 10.43
CA ALA A 500 -20.14 0.98 10.41
C ALA A 500 -21.51 1.01 9.74
N ASP A 501 -21.66 0.44 8.54
CA ASP A 501 -22.90 0.54 7.78
C ASP A 501 -24.05 -0.26 8.42
N HIS A 502 -23.76 -1.34 9.16
CA HIS A 502 -24.75 -2.07 9.97
C HIS A 502 -25.00 -1.48 11.36
N GLN A 503 -24.32 -0.38 11.73
CA GLN A 503 -24.38 0.21 13.08
C GLN A 503 -24.01 -0.80 14.18
N ARG A 504 -23.11 -1.75 13.87
CA ARG A 504 -22.72 -2.85 14.78
C ARG A 504 -21.74 -2.39 15.85
N GLY A 505 -20.92 -1.41 15.55
CA GLY A 505 -19.93 -0.83 16.46
C GLY A 505 -19.52 0.56 16.02
N LEU A 506 -18.86 1.31 16.91
CA LEU A 506 -18.27 2.60 16.53
C LEU A 506 -16.99 2.38 15.74
N VAL A 507 -16.68 3.35 14.87
CA VAL A 507 -15.41 3.42 14.14
C VAL A 507 -14.75 4.75 14.48
N ILE A 508 -13.50 4.72 14.94
CA ILE A 508 -12.83 5.85 15.59
C ILE A 508 -11.41 6.02 15.03
N GLY A 509 -10.97 7.27 14.85
CA GLY A 509 -9.60 7.58 14.41
C GLY A 509 -9.58 8.54 13.22
N GLN A 510 -8.92 8.17 12.13
CA GLN A 510 -8.87 8.98 10.91
C GLN A 510 -9.52 8.24 9.74
N ARG A 511 -10.00 8.99 8.73
CA ARG A 511 -10.47 8.44 7.46
C ARG A 511 -9.47 7.45 6.87
N SER A 512 -9.97 6.31 6.39
CA SER A 512 -9.15 5.26 5.79
C SER A 512 -8.67 5.59 4.37
N TYR A 513 -7.79 4.77 3.82
CA TYR A 513 -7.04 5.03 2.58
C TYR A 513 -7.92 5.35 1.35
N GLY A 514 -9.07 4.69 1.19
CA GLY A 514 -9.95 4.81 0.03
C GLY A 514 -9.64 3.87 -1.13
N LYS A 515 -9.14 2.66 -0.85
CA LYS A 515 -8.84 1.67 -1.89
C LYS A 515 -10.05 0.78 -2.15
N GLY A 516 -10.87 1.15 -3.13
CA GLY A 516 -12.07 0.39 -3.53
C GLY A 516 -11.89 -0.60 -4.69
N SER A 517 -10.71 -1.22 -4.80
CA SER A 517 -10.36 -2.13 -5.91
C SER A 517 -9.94 -3.52 -5.42
N VAL A 518 -10.48 -4.55 -6.06
CA VAL A 518 -10.08 -5.97 -5.93
C VAL A 518 -8.99 -6.25 -6.95
N GLN A 519 -7.96 -7.03 -6.59
CA GLN A 519 -6.99 -7.54 -7.56
C GLN A 519 -7.02 -9.06 -7.62
N GLY A 520 -6.78 -9.59 -8.82
CA GLY A 520 -6.34 -10.96 -9.05
C GLY A 520 -4.83 -11.03 -9.22
N ILE A 521 -4.24 -12.17 -8.85
CA ILE A 521 -2.84 -12.52 -9.16
C ILE A 521 -2.88 -13.62 -10.21
N PHE A 522 -2.29 -13.36 -11.37
CA PHE A 522 -2.21 -14.31 -12.48
C PHE A 522 -0.75 -14.71 -12.71
N THR A 523 -0.46 -16.00 -12.65
CA THR A 523 0.80 -16.55 -13.18
C THR A 523 0.83 -16.42 -14.71
N ILE A 524 2.02 -16.17 -15.27
CA ILE A 524 2.23 -15.98 -16.71
C ILE A 524 3.06 -17.14 -17.23
N GLU A 525 2.45 -18.33 -17.33
CA GLU A 525 3.06 -19.67 -17.56
C GLU A 525 4.27 -19.77 -18.52
N THR A 526 4.41 -18.89 -19.51
CA THR A 526 5.58 -18.81 -20.40
C THR A 526 6.87 -18.34 -19.70
N ILE A 527 6.76 -17.76 -18.50
CA ILE A 527 7.83 -17.24 -17.65
C ILE A 527 7.46 -17.47 -16.17
N SER A 528 8.44 -17.54 -15.26
CA SER A 528 8.20 -17.75 -13.81
C SER A 528 7.72 -16.49 -13.08
N ALA A 529 6.89 -15.67 -13.74
CA ALA A 529 6.52 -14.33 -13.30
C ALA A 529 5.00 -14.14 -13.20
N GLY A 530 4.59 -13.02 -12.61
CA GLY A 530 3.18 -12.74 -12.31
C GLY A 530 2.66 -11.43 -12.91
N LEU A 531 1.33 -11.33 -12.93
CA LEU A 531 0.59 -10.10 -13.17
C LEU A 531 -0.37 -9.89 -12.01
N ARG A 532 -0.21 -8.77 -11.29
CA ARG A 532 -1.26 -8.24 -10.43
C ARG A 532 -2.14 -7.32 -11.26
N LEU A 533 -3.45 -7.53 -11.22
CA LEU A 533 -4.40 -6.82 -12.08
C LEU A 533 -5.67 -6.49 -11.31
N THR A 534 -6.16 -5.26 -11.40
CA THR A 534 -7.47 -4.90 -10.82
C THR A 534 -8.61 -5.55 -11.61
N THR A 535 -9.36 -6.44 -10.96
CA THR A 535 -10.42 -7.26 -11.57
C THR A 535 -11.82 -6.72 -11.32
N ALA A 536 -12.04 -6.12 -10.15
CA ALA A 536 -13.32 -5.56 -9.74
C ALA A 536 -13.16 -4.30 -8.89
N LYS A 537 -14.25 -3.53 -8.80
CA LYS A 537 -14.44 -2.44 -7.84
C LYS A 537 -15.41 -2.92 -6.75
N PHE A 538 -15.18 -2.53 -5.50
CA PHE A 538 -16.02 -2.99 -4.39
C PHE A 538 -16.75 -1.86 -3.66
N TYR A 539 -17.90 -2.21 -3.08
CA TYR A 539 -18.94 -1.29 -2.61
C TYR A 539 -19.44 -1.72 -1.22
N SER A 540 -19.72 -0.73 -0.36
CA SER A 540 -20.20 -0.93 1.02
C SER A 540 -21.60 -1.56 1.05
N PRO A 541 -22.10 -2.02 2.23
CA PRO A 541 -23.48 -2.49 2.38
C PRO A 541 -24.55 -1.51 1.88
N LYS A 542 -24.27 -0.20 1.91
CA LYS A 542 -25.13 0.86 1.37
C LYS A 542 -24.85 1.22 -0.10
N GLY A 543 -24.15 0.36 -0.84
CA GLY A 543 -23.86 0.52 -2.27
C GLY A 543 -22.85 1.62 -2.61
N ARG A 544 -22.12 2.15 -1.62
CA ARG A 544 -21.16 3.25 -1.80
C ARG A 544 -19.81 2.71 -2.28
N PRO A 545 -19.19 3.27 -3.33
CA PRO A 545 -17.85 2.85 -3.74
C PRO A 545 -16.81 3.32 -2.73
N TYR A 546 -15.91 2.44 -2.31
CA TYR A 546 -14.79 2.82 -1.42
C TYR A 546 -13.70 3.62 -2.17
N ALA A 547 -13.64 3.52 -3.51
CA ALA A 547 -12.59 4.12 -4.33
C ALA A 547 -12.55 5.65 -4.17
N ASN A 548 -11.40 6.17 -3.70
CA ASN A 548 -11.15 7.57 -3.35
C ASN A 548 -12.07 8.14 -2.24
N GLN A 549 -12.80 7.28 -1.51
CA GLN A 549 -13.71 7.66 -0.42
C GLN A 549 -13.29 7.03 0.91
N GLY A 550 -13.15 5.71 0.93
CA GLY A 550 -12.84 4.94 2.14
C GLY A 550 -13.98 4.93 3.15
N VAL A 551 -13.61 4.73 4.42
CA VAL A 551 -14.46 4.74 5.60
C VAL A 551 -14.17 6.02 6.37
N GLU A 552 -15.17 6.88 6.48
CA GLU A 552 -15.15 7.98 7.44
C GLU A 552 -15.46 7.41 8.84
N PRO A 553 -14.63 7.66 9.87
CA PRO A 553 -14.94 7.24 11.23
C PRO A 553 -16.12 8.06 11.77
N HIS A 554 -16.87 7.47 12.70
CA HIS A 554 -17.93 8.15 13.44
C HIS A 554 -17.33 9.26 14.30
N GLN A 555 -16.23 8.95 15.00
CA GLN A 555 -15.50 9.90 15.83
C GLN A 555 -14.11 10.16 15.22
N VAL A 556 -13.95 11.33 14.59
CA VAL A 556 -12.64 11.78 14.08
C VAL A 556 -11.74 12.14 15.26
N VAL A 557 -10.57 11.52 15.33
CA VAL A 557 -9.51 11.81 16.30
C VAL A 557 -8.21 12.05 15.52
N GLN A 558 -7.83 13.32 15.37
CA GLN A 558 -6.50 13.64 14.84
C GLN A 558 -5.46 13.51 15.96
N ALA A 559 -4.39 12.75 15.68
CA ALA A 559 -3.24 12.65 16.58
C ALA A 559 -2.37 13.91 16.48
N THR A 560 -2.86 15.04 16.97
CA THR A 560 -2.02 16.19 17.31
C THR A 560 -1.13 15.82 18.48
N LEU A 561 0.11 15.45 18.17
CA LEU A 561 1.14 15.29 19.17
C LEU A 561 1.30 16.60 19.93
N LYS A 562 1.06 16.57 21.25
CA LYS A 562 1.66 17.59 22.12
C LYS A 562 3.17 17.52 21.88
N PRO A 563 3.87 18.66 21.67
CA PRO A 563 5.30 18.69 21.84
C PRO A 563 5.62 18.12 23.22
N VAL A 564 6.55 17.17 23.30
CA VAL A 564 7.19 16.86 24.58
C VAL A 564 8.02 18.09 24.91
N VAL A 565 7.43 19.01 25.67
CA VAL A 565 8.14 20.15 26.23
C VAL A 565 9.15 19.55 27.22
N PRO A 566 10.46 19.70 27.02
CA PRO A 566 11.41 19.31 28.05
C PRO A 566 11.16 20.23 29.25
N SER A 567 10.69 19.66 30.36
CA SER A 567 10.60 20.42 31.62
C SER A 567 11.98 21.00 31.92
N PRO A 568 12.10 22.29 32.25
CA PRO A 568 13.38 22.86 32.62
C PRO A 568 13.88 22.18 33.89
N VAL A 569 14.94 21.38 33.76
CA VAL A 569 15.57 20.72 34.90
C VAL A 569 16.29 21.79 35.72
N ALA A 570 15.62 22.28 36.76
CA ALA A 570 16.26 23.09 37.78
C ALA A 570 17.33 22.24 38.48
N ALA A 571 18.57 22.74 38.51
CA ALA A 571 19.69 22.00 39.10
C ALA A 571 19.60 22.02 40.63
N ALA A 572 19.18 20.89 41.22
CA ALA A 572 19.22 20.65 42.66
C ALA A 572 19.55 19.18 42.96
N GLU A 573 20.68 19.00 43.65
CA GLU A 573 21.11 17.87 44.50
C GLU A 573 20.95 16.41 44.01
N LEU A 574 22.09 15.74 43.88
CA LEU A 574 22.20 14.30 43.66
C LEU A 574 21.77 13.52 44.92
N THR A 575 20.66 12.78 44.83
CA THR A 575 20.37 11.64 45.72
C THR A 575 20.19 10.36 44.90
N PRO A 576 20.59 9.17 45.43
CA PRO A 576 20.51 7.94 44.65
C PRO A 576 19.05 7.46 44.56
N LEU A 577 18.44 7.62 43.38
CA LEU A 577 17.13 7.05 43.10
C LEU A 577 17.23 5.53 42.98
N THR A 578 16.77 4.83 44.02
CA THR A 578 16.34 3.43 43.91
C THR A 578 15.29 3.32 42.78
N PRO A 579 15.36 2.27 41.94
CA PRO A 579 14.39 2.12 40.85
C PRO A 579 12.98 1.94 41.42
N PRO A 580 11.96 2.63 40.88
CA PRO A 580 10.59 2.49 41.36
C PRO A 580 10.09 1.06 41.16
N ALA A 581 9.30 0.57 42.10
CA ALA A 581 8.83 -0.81 42.11
C ALA A 581 7.95 -1.12 40.90
N ASN A 582 8.20 -2.28 40.28
CA ASN A 582 7.49 -2.76 39.09
C ASN A 582 6.02 -3.12 39.42
N GLN A 583 5.10 -2.16 39.28
CA GLN A 583 3.65 -2.35 39.41
C GLN A 583 2.90 -1.60 38.30
N GLY A 584 2.87 -2.18 37.11
CA GLY A 584 2.09 -1.71 35.95
C GLY A 584 2.11 -2.79 34.87
N GLY A 585 0.94 -3.34 34.52
CA GLY A 585 0.84 -4.60 33.75
C GLY A 585 1.49 -4.56 32.36
N ALA A 586 2.31 -5.56 32.05
CA ALA A 586 3.02 -5.69 30.76
C ALA A 586 2.08 -6.08 29.60
N THR A 587 1.25 -5.14 29.12
CA THR A 587 0.33 -5.34 27.99
C THR A 587 0.91 -4.94 26.63
N GLY A 588 1.97 -4.12 26.60
CA GLY A 588 2.59 -3.61 25.37
C GLY A 588 1.75 -2.60 24.57
N VAL A 589 0.62 -2.15 25.13
CA VAL A 589 -0.29 -1.19 24.51
C VAL A 589 -0.23 0.12 25.29
N ASP A 590 0.24 1.19 24.66
CA ASP A 590 0.34 2.52 25.28
C ASP A 590 -1.05 3.20 25.31
N CYS A 591 -1.78 2.99 26.41
CA CYS A 591 -3.09 3.59 26.65
C CYS A 591 -3.02 5.07 27.09
N GLU A 592 -1.84 5.60 27.41
CA GLU A 592 -1.68 6.96 27.96
C GLU A 592 -1.37 7.98 26.87
N ASN A 593 -0.49 7.63 25.92
CA ASN A 593 -0.05 8.52 24.84
C ASN A 593 -0.83 8.33 23.52
N ASP A 594 -1.71 7.33 23.42
CA ASP A 594 -2.55 7.10 22.24
C ASP A 594 -3.92 7.82 22.37
N PRO A 595 -4.12 8.96 21.69
CA PRO A 595 -5.39 9.70 21.78
C PRO A 595 -6.57 8.97 21.15
N VAL A 596 -6.33 8.06 20.19
CA VAL A 596 -7.37 7.31 19.48
C VAL A 596 -7.86 6.16 20.36
N LEU A 597 -6.93 5.40 20.97
CA LEU A 597 -7.29 4.36 21.95
C LEU A 597 -7.92 4.98 23.20
N ALA A 598 -7.41 6.12 23.69
CA ALA A 598 -8.02 6.84 24.82
C ALA A 598 -9.45 7.33 24.49
N ALA A 599 -9.73 7.72 23.23
CA ALA A 599 -11.09 8.03 22.78
C ALA A 599 -11.98 6.76 22.76
N ALA A 600 -11.46 5.66 22.21
CA ALA A 600 -12.18 4.37 22.19
C ALA A 600 -12.50 3.85 23.59
N LEU A 601 -11.59 3.97 24.55
CA LEU A 601 -11.81 3.60 25.96
C LEU A 601 -12.91 4.46 26.62
N ARG A 602 -13.01 5.76 26.29
CA ARG A 602 -14.13 6.60 26.76
C ARG A 602 -15.45 6.13 26.13
N SER A 603 -15.49 6.05 24.80
CA SER A 603 -16.72 5.75 24.04
C SER A 603 -17.24 4.32 24.30
N ILE A 604 -16.37 3.34 24.56
CA ILE A 604 -16.78 1.96 24.88
C ILE A 604 -17.23 1.80 26.34
N ARG A 605 -16.66 2.55 27.30
CA ARG A 605 -17.08 2.54 28.71
C ARG A 605 -18.47 3.17 28.90
N GLN A 606 -18.73 4.29 28.22
CA GLN A 606 -20.02 5.03 28.25
C GLN A 606 -21.23 4.24 27.68
N GLY A 607 -21.04 3.03 27.16
CA GLY A 607 -22.04 2.28 26.39
C GLY A 607 -23.29 1.84 27.15
N ALA A 608 -24.25 2.74 27.32
CA ALA A 608 -25.67 2.43 27.21
C ALA A 608 -26.15 2.82 25.80
N ASP A 609 -26.56 1.81 25.02
CA ASP A 609 -27.10 1.93 23.66
C ASP A 609 -26.27 2.72 22.62
N LEU A 610 -25.09 2.18 22.28
CA LEU A 610 -24.23 2.64 21.18
C LEU A 610 -24.97 2.79 19.83
N ARG A 611 -26.11 2.11 19.62
CA ARG A 611 -26.92 2.24 18.39
C ARG A 611 -27.63 3.59 18.30
N GLN A 612 -28.04 4.18 19.42
CA GLN A 612 -28.71 5.49 19.43
C GLN A 612 -27.75 6.65 19.12
N ASN A 613 -26.48 6.57 19.57
CA ASN A 613 -25.51 7.62 19.31
C ASN A 613 -25.19 7.75 17.80
N ILE A 614 -25.12 6.62 17.08
CA ILE A 614 -24.86 6.59 15.62
C ILE A 614 -26.00 7.29 14.82
N THR A 615 -27.23 7.36 15.34
CA THR A 615 -28.33 8.12 14.72
C THR A 615 -28.38 9.59 15.15
N ALA A 616 -27.83 9.95 16.31
CA ALA A 616 -27.85 11.32 16.82
C ALA A 616 -26.91 12.27 16.06
N GLU A 617 -25.68 11.84 15.76
CA GLU A 617 -24.63 12.68 15.16
C GLU A 617 -24.86 13.02 13.67
N ARG A 618 -25.91 12.49 13.03
CA ARG A 618 -26.23 12.71 11.60
C ARG A 618 -27.14 13.91 11.31
N ARG A 619 -27.44 14.77 12.29
CA ARG A 619 -28.17 16.04 12.02
C ARG A 619 -27.20 17.10 11.46
N PRO A 620 -27.39 17.61 10.23
CA PRO A 620 -26.61 18.75 9.77
C PRO A 620 -26.92 19.98 10.64
N GLY A 621 -25.89 20.73 11.01
CA GLY A 621 -26.04 21.91 11.86
C GLY A 621 -26.89 22.99 11.18
N VAL A 622 -28.07 23.28 11.73
CA VAL A 622 -28.86 24.44 11.33
C VAL A 622 -28.11 25.69 11.77
N VAL A 623 -27.53 26.41 10.81
CA VAL A 623 -26.88 27.70 11.07
C VAL A 623 -27.97 28.68 11.50
N ALA A 624 -27.98 29.03 12.79
CA ALA A 624 -28.90 30.00 13.35
C ALA A 624 -28.58 31.40 12.78
N ALA A 625 -29.40 31.87 11.85
CA ALA A 625 -29.26 33.20 11.28
C ALA A 625 -29.60 34.27 12.33
N THR A 626 -28.56 34.85 12.95
CA THR A 626 -28.69 36.02 13.81
C THR A 626 -29.16 37.21 12.99
N ARG A 627 -30.47 37.50 13.06
CA ARG A 627 -31.00 38.82 12.72
C ARG A 627 -30.38 39.86 13.67
N ASN A 628 -29.78 40.89 13.11
CA ASN A 628 -29.77 42.22 13.72
C ASN A 628 -30.53 43.17 12.78
N ALA A 629 -31.03 44.27 13.35
CA ALA A 629 -31.81 45.30 12.66
C ALA A 629 -30.92 46.36 11.98
#